data_AF-A0A0S8GLJ0-F1
#
_entry.id   AF-A0A0S8GLJ0-F1
#
_cell.length_a   1.000
_cell.length_b   1.000
_cell.length_c   1.000
_cell.angle_alpha   90.00
_cell.angle_beta   90.00
_cell.angle_gamma   90.00
#
_symmetry.space_group_name_H-M   'P 1'
#
loop_
_entity.id
_entity.type
_entity.pdbx_description
1 polymer ?
#
loop_
_entity_poly.entity_id
_entity_poly.type
_entity_poly.pdbx_seq_one_letter_code
_entity_poly.pdbx_strand_id
1 'polypeptide(L)'
;MTHHLANLEQIFAYILKESSAQGIVDVLHGDIRFMVERHILVRDLENFITYFNFVPHTQHAPSKLKLDHKLVQAFVDRTYGGGLKQTHEQRARKLHEYLQVTLGDHVKVDSECITTLERHLKEERAPSLAKLMRKARIALILKWFRGPLQDQLSDDLQDYISFLAAAYGQLQASRIFDIAWQTHKVGTNDWAVITSELMVFVSAIAQALSIVRDAKDKQQQYVSYHQQFQLVLNSLDNLMKRNQKDEVDTIDAFTDKIIVSVSLIYLQDDFVEKDPELEKFIQLLISLYYQFRDKRFSVVI
;
A
#
# COMPACT_ATOMS: atom_id res chain seq x y z
N MET A 1 12.39 -18.58 -12.57
CA MET A 1 12.74 -17.28 -13.19
C MET A 1 11.51 -16.39 -13.15
N THR A 2 11.63 -15.25 -12.48
CA THR A 2 10.51 -14.34 -12.24
C THR A 2 10.18 -13.56 -13.52
N HIS A 3 8.92 -13.56 -13.94
CA HIS A 3 8.46 -12.78 -15.09
C HIS A 3 8.22 -11.32 -14.71
N HIS A 4 9.28 -10.58 -14.34
CA HIS A 4 9.18 -9.21 -13.82
C HIS A 4 8.40 -8.26 -14.74
N LEU A 5 8.64 -8.30 -16.05
CA LEU A 5 7.88 -7.48 -17.00
C LEU A 5 6.41 -7.88 -17.12
N ALA A 6 6.08 -9.17 -17.01
CA ALA A 6 4.69 -9.61 -17.01
C ALA A 6 3.96 -9.15 -15.74
N ASN A 7 4.64 -9.08 -14.61
CA ASN A 7 4.09 -8.52 -13.37
C ASN A 7 3.91 -7.01 -13.49
N LEU A 8 4.88 -6.28 -14.04
CA LEU A 8 4.76 -4.84 -14.29
C LEU A 8 3.62 -4.54 -15.26
N GLU A 9 3.46 -5.31 -16.33
CA GLU A 9 2.32 -5.18 -17.25
C GLU A 9 0.99 -5.34 -16.51
N GLN A 10 0.86 -6.37 -15.66
CA GLN A 10 -0.36 -6.58 -14.86
C GLN A 10 -0.62 -5.42 -13.91
N ILE A 11 0.41 -4.88 -13.26
CA ILE A 11 0.30 -3.71 -12.37
C ILE A 11 -0.20 -2.49 -13.15
N PHE A 12 0.42 -2.17 -14.30
CA PHE A 12 0.00 -1.04 -15.11
C PHE A 12 -1.41 -1.20 -15.68
N ALA A 13 -1.75 -2.39 -16.17
CA ALA A 13 -3.09 -2.69 -16.66
C ALA A 13 -4.15 -2.55 -15.55
N TYR A 14 -3.84 -3.01 -14.33
CA TYR A 14 -4.70 -2.85 -13.16
C TYR A 14 -4.90 -1.37 -12.80
N ILE A 15 -3.81 -0.60 -12.70
CA ILE A 15 -3.88 0.83 -12.40
C ILE A 15 -4.72 1.56 -13.44
N LEU A 16 -4.50 1.29 -14.73
CA LEU A 16 -5.24 1.93 -15.83
C LEU A 16 -6.74 1.61 -15.75
N LYS A 17 -7.08 0.34 -15.53
CA LYS A 17 -8.47 -0.12 -15.47
C LYS A 17 -9.22 0.48 -14.28
N GLU A 18 -8.57 0.56 -13.12
CA GLU A 18 -9.20 0.93 -11.86
C GLU A 18 -9.08 2.44 -11.56
N SER A 19 -8.42 3.23 -12.42
CA SER A 19 -8.33 4.69 -12.27
C SER A 19 -9.41 5.37 -13.11
N SER A 20 -10.41 5.96 -12.47
CA SER A 20 -11.47 6.74 -13.11
C SER A 20 -11.69 8.06 -12.37
N ALA A 21 -12.26 9.05 -13.05
CA ALA A 21 -12.49 10.38 -12.47
C ALA A 21 -13.46 10.31 -11.31
N GLN A 22 -14.53 9.54 -11.47
CA GLN A 22 -15.65 9.58 -10.56
C GLN A 22 -15.27 8.93 -9.24
N GLY A 23 -15.10 9.77 -8.21
CA GLY A 23 -14.75 9.34 -6.88
C GLY A 23 -13.27 8.95 -6.71
N ILE A 24 -12.31 9.44 -7.51
CA ILE A 24 -10.89 9.04 -7.32
C ILE A 24 -10.36 9.30 -5.90
N VAL A 25 -10.80 10.39 -5.26
CA VAL A 25 -10.48 10.72 -3.86
C VAL A 25 -11.21 9.77 -2.89
N ASP A 26 -12.47 9.45 -3.15
CA ASP A 26 -13.27 8.52 -2.34
C ASP A 26 -12.73 7.09 -2.42
N VAL A 27 -12.33 6.67 -3.61
CA VAL A 27 -11.71 5.37 -3.87
C VAL A 27 -10.34 5.31 -3.19
N LEU A 28 -9.54 6.38 -3.27
CA LEU A 28 -8.28 6.47 -2.55
C LEU A 28 -8.48 6.36 -1.03
N HIS A 29 -9.44 7.11 -0.49
CA HIS A 29 -9.83 7.00 0.93
C HIS A 29 -10.23 5.57 1.26
N GLY A 30 -11.14 4.97 0.49
CA GLY A 30 -11.66 3.63 0.71
C GLY A 30 -10.56 2.57 0.71
N ASP A 31 -9.63 2.64 -0.24
CA ASP A 31 -8.52 1.71 -0.36
C ASP A 31 -7.52 1.85 0.80
N ILE A 32 -7.10 3.08 1.14
CA ILE A 32 -6.19 3.32 2.26
C ILE A 32 -6.84 2.89 3.57
N ARG A 33 -8.11 3.26 3.78
CA ARG A 33 -8.88 2.88 4.95
C ARG A 33 -8.98 1.37 5.09
N PHE A 34 -9.38 0.68 4.02
CA PHE A 34 -9.46 -0.77 4.01
C PHE A 34 -8.11 -1.40 4.39
N MET A 35 -7.01 -0.94 3.78
CA MET A 35 -5.69 -1.50 4.04
C MET A 35 -5.21 -1.26 5.48
N VAL A 36 -5.38 -0.05 5.99
CA VAL A 36 -5.00 0.30 7.37
C VAL A 36 -5.86 -0.48 8.37
N GLU A 37 -7.18 -0.49 8.20
CA GLU A 37 -8.07 -1.21 9.12
C GLU A 37 -7.79 -2.71 9.08
N ARG A 38 -7.46 -3.27 7.91
CA ARG A 38 -7.03 -4.67 7.80
C ARG A 38 -5.70 -4.93 8.50
N HIS A 39 -4.72 -4.03 8.38
CA HIS A 39 -3.45 -4.14 9.09
C HIS A 39 -3.62 -4.12 10.61
N ILE A 40 -4.45 -3.20 11.12
CA ILE A 40 -4.78 -3.13 12.55
C ILE A 40 -5.40 -4.45 13.00
N LEU A 41 -6.41 -4.96 12.29
CA LEU A 41 -7.07 -6.23 12.63
C LEU A 41 -6.11 -7.43 12.61
N VAL A 42 -5.24 -7.53 11.60
CA VAL A 42 -4.24 -8.60 11.49
C VAL A 42 -3.26 -8.57 12.66
N ARG A 43 -2.91 -7.37 13.15
CA ARG A 43 -2.04 -7.21 14.31
C ARG A 43 -2.76 -7.46 15.63
N ASP A 44 -4.01 -7.02 15.75
CA ASP A 44 -4.89 -7.36 16.87
C ASP A 44 -5.04 -8.87 17.01
N LEU A 45 -5.18 -9.58 15.88
CA LEU A 45 -5.21 -11.05 15.83
C LEU A 45 -3.90 -11.68 16.30
N GLU A 46 -2.75 -11.21 15.81
CA GLU A 46 -1.42 -11.68 16.25
C GLU A 46 -1.23 -11.49 17.76
N ASN A 47 -1.59 -10.31 18.27
CA ASN A 47 -1.53 -10.01 19.70
C ASN A 47 -2.50 -10.90 20.49
N PHE A 48 -3.68 -11.22 19.94
CA PHE A 48 -4.65 -12.11 20.59
C PHE A 48 -4.14 -13.56 20.67
N ILE A 49 -3.58 -14.09 19.58
CA ILE A 49 -2.91 -15.40 19.55
C ILE A 49 -1.79 -15.45 20.58
N THR A 50 -0.93 -14.42 20.59
CA THR A 50 0.18 -14.30 21.54
C THR A 50 -0.33 -14.28 22.98
N TYR A 51 -1.31 -13.43 23.28
CA TYR A 51 -1.94 -13.38 24.60
C TYR A 51 -2.48 -14.75 25.03
N PHE A 52 -3.19 -15.45 24.14
CA PHE A 52 -3.72 -16.77 24.44
C PHE A 52 -2.62 -17.81 24.69
N ASN A 53 -1.51 -17.76 23.97
CA ASN A 53 -0.40 -18.71 24.17
C ASN A 53 0.37 -18.45 25.47
N PHE A 54 0.40 -17.21 25.98
CA PHE A 54 1.15 -16.82 27.18
C PHE A 54 0.35 -16.88 28.50
N VAL A 55 -0.96 -16.62 28.48
CA VAL A 55 -1.83 -16.67 29.67
C VAL A 55 -1.92 -18.05 30.38
N PRO A 56 -1.82 -19.21 29.71
CA PRO A 56 -1.92 -20.54 30.31
C PRO A 56 -0.80 -20.92 31.30
N HIS A 57 0.19 -20.04 31.53
CA HIS A 57 1.31 -20.32 32.45
C HIS A 57 1.16 -19.66 33.83
N THR A 58 0.01 -19.05 34.11
CA THR A 58 -0.35 -18.62 35.48
C THR A 58 -1.24 -19.70 36.12
N GLN A 59 -0.93 -20.13 37.35
CA GLN A 59 -1.56 -21.27 38.06
C GLN A 59 -3.10 -21.20 38.24
N HIS A 60 -3.75 -20.14 37.76
CA HIS A 60 -5.19 -19.90 37.88
C HIS A 60 -5.90 -19.57 36.54
N ALA A 61 -5.20 -19.67 35.40
CA ALA A 61 -5.82 -19.39 34.11
C ALA A 61 -6.68 -20.58 33.62
N PRO A 62 -7.95 -20.36 33.22
CA PRO A 62 -8.77 -21.41 32.64
C PRO A 62 -8.17 -21.90 31.31
N SER A 63 -8.12 -23.23 31.12
CA SER A 63 -7.59 -23.88 29.92
C SER A 63 -8.38 -23.61 28.63
N LYS A 64 -9.56 -23.00 28.75
CA LYS A 64 -10.45 -22.64 27.65
C LYS A 64 -11.09 -21.28 27.96
N LEU A 65 -10.95 -20.32 27.05
CA LEU A 65 -11.58 -19.00 27.17
C LEU A 65 -12.90 -18.96 26.40
N LYS A 66 -13.98 -18.54 27.05
CA LYS A 66 -15.24 -18.29 26.34
C LYS A 66 -15.04 -17.11 25.40
N LEU A 67 -15.30 -17.30 24.10
CA LEU A 67 -15.26 -16.20 23.15
C LEU A 67 -16.50 -15.33 23.37
N ASP A 68 -16.32 -14.19 24.03
CA ASP A 68 -17.34 -13.17 24.14
C ASP A 68 -16.74 -11.77 23.96
N HIS A 69 -17.60 -10.80 23.64
CA HIS A 69 -17.18 -9.44 23.37
C HIS A 69 -16.50 -8.78 24.58
N LYS A 70 -16.85 -9.16 25.82
CA LYS A 70 -16.22 -8.60 27.03
C LYS A 70 -14.78 -9.06 27.18
N LEU A 71 -14.49 -10.31 26.85
CA LEU A 71 -13.12 -10.83 26.80
C LEU A 71 -12.28 -10.05 25.79
N VAL A 72 -12.81 -9.89 24.57
CA VAL A 72 -12.10 -9.18 23.49
C VAL A 72 -11.90 -7.70 23.86
N GLN A 73 -12.91 -7.05 24.45
CA GLN A 73 -12.81 -5.69 24.96
C GLN A 73 -11.72 -5.56 26.04
N ALA A 74 -11.71 -6.45 27.03
CA ALA A 74 -10.71 -6.45 28.08
C ALA A 74 -9.29 -6.70 27.54
N PHE A 75 -9.15 -7.53 26.50
CA PHE A 75 -7.89 -7.72 25.79
C PHE A 75 -7.43 -6.42 25.09
N VAL A 76 -8.31 -5.78 24.31
CA VAL A 76 -7.98 -4.52 23.61
C VAL A 76 -7.60 -3.42 24.60
N ASP A 77 -8.36 -3.27 25.68
CA ASP A 77 -8.10 -2.25 26.71
C ASP A 77 -6.75 -2.44 27.41
N ARG A 78 -6.32 -3.70 27.60
CA ARG A 78 -5.00 -4.03 28.19
C ARG A 78 -3.86 -3.84 27.19
N THR A 79 -4.07 -4.21 25.93
CA THR A 79 -3.03 -4.14 24.88
C THR A 79 -2.74 -2.70 24.47
N TYR A 80 -3.75 -1.83 24.47
CA TYR A 80 -3.64 -0.46 23.94
C TYR A 80 -3.87 0.62 25.02
N GLY A 81 -3.37 0.39 26.24
CA GLY A 81 -3.57 1.31 27.37
C GLY A 81 -3.33 2.79 27.04
N GLY A 82 -4.26 3.65 27.45
CA GLY A 82 -4.20 5.11 27.24
C GLY A 82 -4.87 5.64 25.96
N GLY A 83 -5.46 4.79 25.13
CA GLY A 83 -6.22 5.20 23.94
C GLY A 83 -7.64 5.73 24.24
N LEU A 84 -8.28 6.27 23.20
CA LEU A 84 -9.67 6.74 23.28
C LEU A 84 -10.63 5.56 23.41
N LYS A 85 -11.52 5.60 24.41
CA LYS A 85 -12.49 4.53 24.70
C LYS A 85 -13.29 4.09 23.47
N GLN A 86 -13.76 5.05 22.67
CA GLN A 86 -14.54 4.77 21.47
C GLN A 86 -13.73 3.97 20.43
N THR A 87 -12.43 4.23 20.30
CA THR A 87 -11.57 3.51 19.36
C THR A 87 -11.32 2.08 19.83
N HIS A 88 -11.12 1.88 21.13
CA HIS A 88 -11.00 0.55 21.72
C HIS A 88 -12.27 -0.28 21.51
N GLU A 89 -13.43 0.31 21.77
CA GLU A 89 -14.73 -0.35 21.52
C GLU A 89 -14.88 -0.77 20.06
N GLN A 90 -14.50 0.09 19.11
CA GLN A 90 -14.53 -0.26 17.69
C GLN A 90 -13.56 -1.36 17.31
N ARG A 91 -12.32 -1.33 17.83
CA ARG A 91 -11.31 -2.38 17.61
C ARG A 91 -11.78 -3.72 18.18
N ALA A 92 -12.27 -3.72 19.43
CA ALA A 92 -12.78 -4.91 20.09
C ALA A 92 -13.97 -5.51 19.34
N ARG A 93 -14.88 -4.67 18.84
CA ARG A 93 -15.99 -5.12 18.00
C ARG A 93 -15.49 -5.80 16.72
N LYS A 94 -14.59 -5.15 15.97
CA LYS A 94 -14.05 -5.70 14.71
C LYS A 94 -13.29 -7.01 14.94
N LEU A 95 -12.45 -7.08 15.97
CA LEU A 95 -11.73 -8.29 16.32
C LEU A 95 -12.70 -9.41 16.72
N HIS A 96 -13.71 -9.10 17.54
CA HIS A 96 -14.71 -10.08 17.96
C HIS A 96 -15.51 -10.62 16.77
N GLU A 97 -16.01 -9.75 15.89
CA GLU A 97 -16.71 -10.14 14.66
C GLU A 97 -15.82 -11.04 13.78
N TYR A 98 -14.54 -10.68 13.61
CA TYR A 98 -13.59 -11.48 12.85
C TYR A 98 -13.36 -12.86 13.48
N LEU A 99 -13.16 -12.93 14.81
CA LEU A 99 -12.98 -14.18 15.52
C LEU A 99 -14.23 -15.07 15.43
N GLN A 100 -15.43 -14.51 15.55
CA GLN A 100 -16.69 -15.25 15.39
C GLN A 100 -16.85 -15.83 13.99
N VAL A 101 -16.57 -15.06 12.94
CA VAL A 101 -16.66 -15.56 11.56
C VAL A 101 -15.61 -16.64 11.29
N THR A 102 -14.40 -16.46 11.81
CA THR A 102 -13.27 -17.38 11.56
C THR A 102 -13.40 -18.68 12.34
N LEU A 103 -13.91 -18.62 13.57
CA LEU A 103 -14.03 -19.77 14.46
C LEU A 103 -15.44 -20.39 14.46
N GLY A 104 -16.44 -19.77 13.83
CA GLY A 104 -17.80 -20.32 13.74
C GLY A 104 -18.46 -20.54 15.12
N ASP A 105 -19.08 -21.72 15.30
CA ASP A 105 -19.85 -22.10 16.51
C ASP A 105 -18.98 -22.43 17.74
N HIS A 106 -17.67 -22.18 17.68
CA HIS A 106 -16.79 -22.41 18.83
C HIS A 106 -17.14 -21.48 19.99
N VAL A 107 -17.80 -22.04 21.00
CA VAL A 107 -18.15 -21.32 22.25
C VAL A 107 -16.90 -21.03 23.11
N LYS A 108 -15.83 -21.81 22.92
CA LYS A 108 -14.57 -21.68 23.67
C LYS A 108 -13.36 -21.76 22.74
N VAL A 109 -12.40 -20.86 22.95
CA VAL A 109 -11.10 -20.85 22.27
C VAL A 109 -10.21 -21.90 22.94
N ASP A 110 -9.69 -22.83 22.14
CA ASP A 110 -8.73 -23.87 22.49
C ASP A 110 -7.55 -23.90 21.50
N SER A 111 -6.64 -24.86 21.64
CA SER A 111 -5.45 -24.96 20.80
C SER A 111 -5.76 -25.14 19.31
N GLU A 112 -6.83 -25.85 18.95
CA GLU A 112 -7.24 -26.02 17.56
C GLU A 112 -7.75 -24.70 16.96
N CYS A 113 -8.48 -23.92 17.76
CA CYS A 113 -8.85 -22.56 17.39
C CYS A 113 -7.61 -21.72 17.11
N ILE A 114 -6.59 -21.80 17.98
CA ILE A 114 -5.33 -21.05 17.80
C ILE A 114 -4.60 -21.45 16.52
N THR A 115 -4.45 -22.76 16.26
CA THR A 115 -3.84 -23.23 15.00
C THR A 115 -4.61 -22.74 13.77
N THR A 116 -5.95 -22.67 13.85
CA THR A 116 -6.78 -22.09 12.79
C THR A 116 -6.48 -20.60 12.60
N LEU A 117 -6.45 -19.82 13.69
CA LEU A 117 -6.13 -18.38 13.63
C LEU A 117 -4.72 -18.12 13.10
N GLU A 118 -3.73 -18.94 13.49
CA GLU A 118 -2.35 -18.86 12.99
C GLU A 118 -2.27 -19.13 11.48
N ARG A 119 -3.02 -20.11 10.97
CA ARG A 119 -3.13 -20.38 9.53
C ARG A 119 -3.73 -19.17 8.79
N HIS A 120 -4.84 -18.63 9.29
CA HIS A 120 -5.45 -17.42 8.73
C HIS A 120 -4.51 -16.22 8.78
N LEU A 121 -3.79 -16.01 9.89
CA LEU A 121 -2.81 -14.94 10.03
C LEU A 121 -1.69 -15.06 8.99
N LYS A 122 -1.21 -16.28 8.73
CA LYS A 122 -0.19 -16.55 7.70
C LYS A 122 -0.71 -16.24 6.29
N GLU A 123 -1.93 -16.64 5.97
CA GLU A 123 -2.59 -16.35 4.68
C GLU A 123 -2.79 -14.82 4.49
N GLU A 124 -3.21 -14.12 5.55
CA GLU A 124 -3.39 -12.67 5.54
C GLU A 124 -2.09 -11.88 5.38
N ARG A 125 -0.97 -12.41 5.88
CA ARG A 125 0.35 -11.79 5.72
C ARG A 125 1.05 -12.15 4.42
N ALA A 126 0.68 -13.27 3.81
CA ALA A 126 1.33 -13.73 2.59
C ALA A 126 1.33 -12.62 1.52
N PRO A 127 2.51 -12.26 0.98
CA PRO A 127 2.58 -11.29 -0.09
C PRO A 127 1.89 -11.85 -1.34
N SER A 128 1.22 -10.99 -2.10
CA SER A 128 0.56 -11.39 -3.34
C SER A 128 0.57 -10.27 -4.36
N LEU A 129 0.57 -10.64 -5.64
CA LEU A 129 0.49 -9.66 -6.72
C LEU A 129 -0.74 -8.77 -6.58
N ALA A 130 -1.87 -9.30 -6.12
CA ALA A 130 -3.08 -8.51 -5.87
C ALA A 130 -2.88 -7.40 -4.81
N LYS A 131 -2.19 -7.71 -3.70
CA LYS A 131 -1.84 -6.70 -2.68
C LYS A 131 -0.89 -5.65 -3.25
N LEU A 132 0.11 -6.09 -4.02
CA LEU A 132 1.08 -5.22 -4.66
C LEU A 132 0.45 -4.27 -5.69
N MET A 133 -0.43 -4.77 -6.55
CA MET A 133 -1.18 -3.96 -7.51
C MET A 133 -1.98 -2.85 -6.83
N ARG A 134 -2.64 -3.15 -5.70
CA ARG A 134 -3.35 -2.15 -4.89
C ARG A 134 -2.40 -1.11 -4.28
N LYS A 135 -1.28 -1.56 -3.69
CA LYS A 135 -0.23 -0.67 -3.15
C LYS A 135 0.32 0.28 -4.21
N ALA A 136 0.61 -0.24 -5.40
CA ALA A 136 1.13 0.54 -6.53
C ALA A 136 0.12 1.60 -6.99
N ARG A 137 -1.16 1.23 -7.09
CA ARG A 137 -2.24 2.17 -7.42
C ARG A 137 -2.36 3.31 -6.41
N ILE A 138 -2.43 2.99 -5.11
CA ILE A 138 -2.51 4.00 -4.03
C ILE A 138 -1.30 4.95 -4.11
N ALA A 139 -0.09 4.39 -4.18
CA ALA A 139 1.13 5.17 -4.21
C ALA A 139 1.20 6.09 -5.43
N LEU A 140 0.74 5.61 -6.60
CA LEU A 140 0.74 6.41 -7.82
C LEU A 140 -0.30 7.54 -7.77
N ILE A 141 -1.51 7.27 -7.29
CA ILE A 141 -2.54 8.30 -7.11
C ILE A 141 -2.06 9.36 -6.11
N LEU A 142 -1.51 8.96 -4.96
CA LEU A 142 -0.93 9.89 -3.99
C LEU A 142 0.20 10.74 -4.59
N LYS A 143 1.04 10.13 -5.41
CA LYS A 143 2.13 10.83 -6.11
C LYS A 143 1.60 11.85 -7.11
N TRP A 144 0.54 11.53 -7.83
CA TRP A 144 -0.11 12.46 -8.75
C TRP A 144 -0.72 13.66 -8.01
N PHE A 145 -1.47 13.39 -6.93
CA PHE A 145 -2.06 14.46 -6.11
C PHE A 145 -1.02 15.37 -5.43
N ARG A 146 0.07 14.79 -4.93
CA ARG A 146 1.12 15.51 -4.20
C ARG A 146 2.28 15.99 -5.10
N GLY A 147 2.16 15.80 -6.41
CA GLY A 147 3.14 16.25 -7.40
C GLY A 147 2.50 17.30 -8.29
N PRO A 148 2.19 16.99 -9.56
CA PRO A 148 1.72 17.97 -10.54
C PRO A 148 0.41 18.67 -10.17
N LEU A 149 -0.45 18.03 -9.36
CA LEU A 149 -1.70 18.65 -8.93
C LEU A 149 -1.56 19.55 -7.71
N GLN A 150 -0.54 19.37 -6.87
CA GLN A 150 -0.56 19.90 -5.51
C GLN A 150 -0.83 21.40 -5.48
N ASP A 151 -0.08 22.16 -6.29
CA ASP A 151 -0.15 23.63 -6.32
C ASP A 151 -1.43 24.17 -6.99
N GLN A 152 -2.27 23.30 -7.57
CA GLN A 152 -3.53 23.62 -8.24
C GLN A 152 -4.77 23.31 -7.40
N LEU A 153 -4.61 22.59 -6.29
CA LEU A 153 -5.71 22.16 -5.42
C LEU A 153 -5.87 23.11 -4.23
N SER A 154 -7.08 23.17 -3.68
CA SER A 154 -7.35 23.88 -2.44
C SER A 154 -6.54 23.33 -1.26
N ASP A 155 -6.21 24.20 -0.30
CA ASP A 155 -5.51 23.82 0.93
C ASP A 155 -6.26 22.71 1.69
N ASP A 156 -7.59 22.80 1.75
CA ASP A 156 -8.45 21.80 2.39
C ASP A 156 -8.27 20.40 1.78
N LEU A 157 -8.21 20.29 0.45
CA LEU A 157 -7.98 19.01 -0.21
C LEU A 157 -6.52 18.56 -0.07
N GLN A 158 -5.55 19.47 -0.16
CA GLN A 158 -4.14 19.16 0.05
C GLN A 158 -3.88 18.58 1.44
N ASP A 159 -4.49 19.15 2.48
CA ASP A 159 -4.41 18.66 3.86
C ASP A 159 -5.03 17.27 3.99
N TYR A 160 -6.18 17.04 3.35
CA TYR A 160 -6.82 15.74 3.36
C TYR A 160 -6.00 14.66 2.64
N ILE A 161 -5.41 14.97 1.48
CA ILE A 161 -4.48 14.07 0.78
C ILE A 161 -3.23 13.83 1.64
N SER A 162 -2.74 14.83 2.36
CA SER A 162 -1.60 14.69 3.28
C SER A 162 -1.93 13.77 4.45
N PHE A 163 -3.13 13.87 5.02
CA PHE A 163 -3.66 12.93 6.01
C PHE A 163 -3.69 11.49 5.47
N LEU A 164 -4.23 11.28 4.27
CA LEU A 164 -4.26 9.97 3.62
C LEU A 164 -2.85 9.41 3.37
N ALA A 165 -1.93 10.26 2.89
CA ALA A 165 -0.54 9.88 2.66
C ALA A 165 0.18 9.50 3.96
N ALA A 166 -0.07 10.24 5.05
CA ALA A 166 0.50 9.95 6.36
C ALA A 166 -0.03 8.61 6.89
N ALA A 167 -1.34 8.38 6.82
CA ALA A 167 -1.95 7.10 7.20
C ALA A 167 -1.34 5.92 6.42
N TYR A 168 -1.19 6.07 5.10
CA TYR A 168 -0.60 5.05 4.26
C TYR A 168 0.90 4.84 4.54
N GLY A 169 1.66 5.90 4.77
CA GLY A 169 3.09 5.81 5.10
C GLY A 169 3.34 5.08 6.42
N GLN A 170 2.52 5.34 7.44
CA GLN A 170 2.62 4.63 8.72
C GLN A 170 2.26 3.14 8.59
N LEU A 171 1.31 2.78 7.72
CA LEU A 171 1.03 1.39 7.34
C LEU A 171 2.27 0.72 6.72
N GLN A 172 2.94 1.38 5.77
CA GLN A 172 4.17 0.83 5.15
C GLN A 172 5.27 0.63 6.20
N ALA A 173 5.39 1.54 7.16
CA ALA A 173 6.31 1.43 8.28
C ALA A 173 5.89 0.41 9.37
N SER A 174 4.80 -0.33 9.17
CA SER A 174 4.25 -1.31 10.13
C SER A 174 4.02 -0.72 11.53
N ARG A 175 3.57 0.53 11.61
CA ARG A 175 3.28 1.22 12.88
C ARG A 175 1.81 1.04 13.29
N ILE A 176 1.55 1.04 14.61
CA ILE A 176 0.19 0.99 15.16
C ILE A 176 -0.24 2.40 15.55
N PHE A 177 -1.43 2.79 15.12
CA PHE A 177 -2.00 4.07 15.51
C PHE A 177 -3.51 4.01 15.35
N ASP A 178 -4.20 4.82 16.16
CA ASP A 178 -5.62 5.05 16.03
C ASP A 178 -5.86 6.14 15.00
N ILE A 179 -6.59 5.82 13.95
CA ILE A 179 -7.00 6.80 12.94
C ILE A 179 -8.46 7.16 13.16
N ALA A 180 -8.71 8.44 13.42
CA ALA A 180 -10.03 9.02 13.25
C ALA A 180 -10.24 9.33 11.77
N TRP A 181 -10.95 8.45 11.06
CA TRP A 181 -11.24 8.63 9.64
C TRP A 181 -12.11 9.87 9.43
N GLN A 182 -11.55 10.87 8.75
CA GLN A 182 -12.29 12.04 8.31
C GLN A 182 -12.96 11.75 6.97
N THR A 183 -14.23 12.14 6.82
CA THR A 183 -14.88 12.22 5.51
C THR A 183 -14.62 13.59 4.92
N HIS A 184 -14.13 13.65 3.69
CA HIS A 184 -13.90 14.91 2.98
C HIS A 184 -14.77 14.96 1.74
N LYS A 185 -15.47 16.09 1.55
CA LYS A 185 -16.24 16.34 0.33
C LYS A 185 -15.42 17.26 -0.56
N VAL A 186 -14.92 16.71 -1.66
CA VAL A 186 -14.13 17.46 -2.64
C VAL A 186 -14.97 18.62 -3.21
N GLY A 187 -14.40 19.83 -3.20
CA GLY A 187 -15.03 21.04 -3.73
C GLY A 187 -15.19 21.00 -5.25
N THR A 188 -16.10 21.82 -5.80
CA THR A 188 -16.37 21.84 -7.25
C THR A 188 -15.16 22.26 -8.08
N ASN A 189 -14.35 23.20 -7.56
CA ASN A 189 -13.16 23.69 -8.25
C ASN A 189 -12.07 22.61 -8.29
N ASP A 190 -11.81 21.95 -7.16
CA ASP A 190 -10.87 20.82 -7.11
C ASP A 190 -11.32 19.68 -8.01
N TRP A 191 -12.62 19.38 -8.03
CA TRP A 191 -13.20 18.39 -8.94
C TRP A 191 -12.93 18.73 -10.41
N ALA A 192 -13.04 20.01 -10.79
CA ALA A 192 -12.75 20.44 -12.15
C ALA A 192 -11.28 20.22 -12.52
N VAL A 193 -10.35 20.60 -11.63
CA VAL A 193 -8.90 20.39 -11.81
C VAL A 193 -8.55 18.90 -11.91
N ILE A 194 -9.09 18.07 -10.99
CA ILE A 194 -8.88 16.62 -11.01
C ILE A 194 -9.37 16.03 -12.33
N THR A 195 -10.55 16.46 -12.80
CA THR A 195 -11.14 15.94 -14.03
C THR A 195 -10.33 16.34 -15.26
N SER A 196 -9.86 17.59 -15.35
CA SER A 196 -9.05 18.04 -16.48
C SER A 196 -7.71 17.31 -16.55
N GLU A 197 -7.06 17.11 -15.41
CA GLU A 197 -5.73 16.51 -15.35
C GLU A 197 -5.74 14.97 -15.39
N LEU A 198 -6.89 14.34 -15.09
CA LEU A 198 -6.98 12.88 -15.11
C LEU A 198 -6.69 12.31 -16.51
N MET A 199 -7.10 13.00 -17.57
CA MET A 199 -6.82 12.55 -18.93
C MET A 199 -5.30 12.45 -19.19
N VAL A 200 -4.52 13.40 -18.64
CA VAL A 200 -3.05 13.36 -18.71
C VAL A 200 -2.51 12.18 -17.91
N PHE A 201 -3.03 11.98 -16.69
CA PHE A 201 -2.66 10.87 -15.82
C PHE A 201 -2.88 9.50 -16.47
N VAL A 202 -4.09 9.26 -16.97
CA VAL A 202 -4.50 8.02 -17.66
C VAL A 202 -3.69 7.82 -18.94
N SER A 203 -3.44 8.89 -19.71
CA SER A 203 -2.62 8.81 -20.92
C SER A 203 -1.19 8.40 -20.62
N ALA A 204 -0.58 8.95 -19.57
CA ALA A 204 0.78 8.59 -19.17
C ALA A 204 0.87 7.13 -18.70
N ILE A 205 -0.14 6.63 -17.97
CA ILE A 205 -0.21 5.21 -17.59
C ILE A 205 -0.35 4.31 -18.82
N ALA A 206 -1.20 4.70 -19.78
CA ALA A 206 -1.39 3.94 -21.01
C ALA A 206 -0.11 3.88 -21.85
N GLN A 207 0.63 5.00 -21.94
CA GLN A 207 1.95 5.05 -22.58
C GLN A 207 2.96 4.15 -21.85
N ALA A 208 3.03 4.23 -20.52
CA ALA A 208 3.90 3.37 -19.72
C ALA A 208 3.59 1.87 -19.94
N LEU A 209 2.31 1.50 -19.97
CA LEU A 209 1.87 0.15 -20.29
C LEU A 209 2.33 -0.31 -21.68
N SER A 210 2.22 0.55 -22.68
CA SER A 210 2.71 0.26 -24.03
C SER A 210 4.22 0.02 -24.06
N ILE A 211 4.98 0.87 -23.38
CA ILE A 211 6.45 0.73 -23.29
C ILE A 211 6.84 -0.60 -22.61
N VAL A 212 6.14 -1.00 -21.55
CA VAL A 212 6.37 -2.27 -20.87
C VAL A 212 6.04 -3.46 -21.76
N ARG A 213 4.94 -3.40 -22.51
CA ARG A 213 4.59 -4.45 -23.49
C ARG A 213 5.65 -4.60 -24.58
N ASP A 214 6.08 -3.47 -25.15
CA ASP A 214 7.13 -3.47 -26.16
C ASP A 214 8.45 -4.06 -25.63
N ALA A 215 8.82 -3.73 -24.38
CA ALA A 215 10.01 -4.30 -23.73
C ALA A 215 9.86 -5.81 -23.52
N LYS A 216 8.67 -6.27 -23.09
CA LYS A 216 8.35 -7.68 -22.93
C LYS A 216 8.46 -8.46 -24.23
N ASP A 217 7.93 -7.90 -25.32
CA ASP A 217 7.90 -8.56 -26.63
C ASP A 217 9.29 -8.64 -27.29
N LYS A 218 10.14 -7.63 -27.05
CA LYS A 218 11.50 -7.55 -27.62
C LYS A 218 12.52 -8.48 -26.98
N GLN A 219 12.22 -9.07 -25.82
CA GLN A 219 13.24 -9.74 -25.01
C GLN A 219 12.72 -11.12 -24.54
N GLN A 220 12.75 -12.08 -25.46
CA GLN A 220 12.20 -13.43 -25.24
C GLN A 220 13.09 -14.36 -24.39
N GLN A 221 14.33 -13.98 -24.07
CA GLN A 221 15.24 -14.74 -23.21
C GLN A 221 16.11 -13.79 -22.38
N TYR A 222 15.73 -13.57 -21.13
CA TYR A 222 16.52 -12.74 -20.21
C TYR A 222 17.54 -13.56 -19.46
N VAL A 223 18.81 -13.18 -19.55
CA VAL A 223 19.91 -13.87 -18.85
C VAL A 223 20.41 -13.05 -17.64
N SER A 224 20.18 -11.73 -17.61
CA SER A 224 20.61 -10.84 -16.49
C SER A 224 19.55 -9.81 -16.07
N TYR A 225 19.64 -9.31 -14.83
CA TYR A 225 18.77 -8.25 -14.31
C TYR A 225 18.87 -6.95 -15.10
N HIS A 226 20.07 -6.61 -15.58
CA HIS A 226 20.27 -5.45 -16.45
C HIS A 226 19.41 -5.51 -17.70
N GLN A 227 19.30 -6.69 -18.33
CA GLN A 227 18.43 -6.86 -19.49
C GLN A 227 16.95 -6.75 -19.11
N GLN A 228 16.55 -7.37 -17.99
CA GLN A 228 15.16 -7.37 -17.50
C GLN A 228 14.65 -5.98 -17.14
N PHE A 229 15.51 -5.11 -16.61
CA PHE A 229 15.15 -3.76 -16.19
C PHE A 229 15.74 -2.68 -17.08
N GLN A 230 16.13 -3.02 -18.31
CA GLN A 230 16.65 -2.05 -19.29
C GLN A 230 15.68 -0.89 -19.52
N LEU A 231 14.37 -1.16 -19.53
CA LEU A 231 13.36 -0.10 -19.68
C LEU A 231 13.42 0.91 -18.52
N VAL A 232 13.69 0.45 -17.30
CA VAL A 232 13.75 1.32 -16.11
C VAL A 232 15.00 2.19 -16.17
N LEU A 233 16.13 1.61 -16.59
CA LEU A 233 17.37 2.34 -16.83
C LEU A 233 17.20 3.39 -17.93
N ASN A 234 16.56 3.03 -19.04
CA ASN A 234 16.27 3.97 -20.13
C ASN A 234 15.39 5.14 -19.65
N SER A 235 14.36 4.87 -18.84
CA SER A 235 13.52 5.93 -18.26
C SER A 235 14.30 6.81 -17.28
N LEU A 236 15.23 6.27 -16.50
CA LEU A 236 16.12 7.09 -15.66
C LEU A 236 17.03 7.99 -16.48
N ASP A 237 17.66 7.46 -17.53
CA ASP A 237 18.52 8.24 -18.43
C ASP A 237 17.73 9.36 -19.12
N ASN A 238 16.50 9.07 -19.51
CA ASN A 238 15.59 10.02 -20.10
C ASN A 238 15.23 11.17 -19.14
N LEU A 239 15.01 10.86 -17.86
CA LEU A 239 14.80 11.86 -16.81
C LEU A 239 16.04 12.71 -16.57
N MET A 240 17.23 12.10 -16.53
CA MET A 240 18.51 12.82 -16.42
C MET A 240 18.70 13.82 -17.57
N LYS A 241 18.44 13.40 -18.81
CA LYS A 241 18.54 14.26 -20.00
C LYS A 241 17.52 15.41 -19.98
N ARG A 242 16.29 15.16 -19.57
CA ARG A 242 15.23 16.19 -19.48
C ARG A 242 15.50 17.19 -18.35
N ASN A 243 16.04 16.72 -17.24
CA ASN A 243 16.45 17.60 -16.13
C ASN A 243 17.59 18.56 -16.53
N GLN A 244 18.51 18.13 -17.39
CA GLN A 244 19.53 19.02 -17.94
C GLN A 244 18.97 20.10 -18.88
N LYS A 245 17.72 19.93 -19.35
CA LYS A 245 17.03 20.83 -20.28
C LYS A 245 15.86 21.59 -19.64
N ASP A 246 15.65 21.47 -18.33
CA ASP A 246 14.49 21.99 -17.61
C ASP A 246 13.11 21.50 -18.15
N GLU A 247 13.05 20.28 -18.69
CA GLU A 247 11.85 19.67 -19.30
C GLU A 247 11.17 18.61 -18.39
N VAL A 248 11.28 18.76 -17.07
CA VAL A 248 10.87 17.75 -16.07
C VAL A 248 9.35 17.68 -15.82
N ASP A 249 8.60 18.65 -16.33
CA ASP A 249 7.15 18.78 -16.17
C ASP A 249 6.37 18.39 -17.44
N THR A 250 7.06 17.79 -18.42
CA THR A 250 6.42 17.25 -19.64
C THR A 250 5.68 15.94 -19.37
N ILE A 251 4.69 15.61 -20.21
CA ILE A 251 3.98 14.32 -20.14
C ILE A 251 4.97 13.15 -20.26
N ASP A 252 5.98 13.25 -21.12
CA ASP A 252 7.03 12.24 -21.25
C ASP A 252 7.82 12.05 -19.96
N ALA A 253 8.24 13.16 -19.32
CA ALA A 253 8.92 13.09 -18.02
C ALA A 253 8.01 12.48 -16.94
N PHE A 254 6.72 12.76 -16.99
CA PHE A 254 5.75 12.14 -16.08
C PHE A 254 5.60 10.63 -16.35
N THR A 255 5.54 10.19 -17.61
CA THR A 255 5.54 8.78 -18.02
C THR A 255 6.80 8.05 -17.53
N ASP A 256 7.98 8.64 -17.70
CA ASP A 256 9.23 8.05 -17.19
C ASP A 256 9.25 7.99 -15.64
N LYS A 257 8.78 9.04 -14.95
CA LYS A 257 8.61 9.03 -13.48
C LYS A 257 7.68 7.90 -13.03
N ILE A 258 6.58 7.66 -13.74
CA ILE A 258 5.63 6.57 -13.48
C ILE A 258 6.32 5.21 -13.62
N ILE A 259 7.03 4.98 -14.73
CA ILE A 259 7.74 3.72 -15.00
C ILE A 259 8.72 3.38 -13.87
N VAL A 260 9.58 4.34 -13.52
CA VAL A 260 10.59 4.13 -12.47
C VAL A 260 9.93 3.93 -11.10
N SER A 261 8.92 4.74 -10.76
CA SER A 261 8.25 4.64 -9.45
C SER A 261 7.52 3.31 -9.25
N VAL A 262 6.75 2.87 -10.25
CA VAL A 262 6.02 1.60 -10.16
C VAL A 262 6.98 0.42 -10.14
N SER A 263 8.10 0.50 -10.88
CA SER A 263 9.15 -0.51 -10.83
C SER A 263 9.81 -0.58 -9.46
N LEU A 264 10.11 0.56 -8.82
CA LEU A 264 10.64 0.58 -7.46
C LEU A 264 9.65 -0.01 -6.45
N ILE A 265 8.37 0.37 -6.51
CA ILE A 265 7.32 -0.20 -5.64
C ILE A 265 7.24 -1.72 -5.82
N TYR A 266 7.27 -2.18 -7.07
CA TYR A 266 7.26 -3.61 -7.40
C TYR A 266 8.46 -4.36 -6.81
N LEU A 267 9.67 -3.83 -7.02
CA LEU A 267 10.91 -4.49 -6.59
C LEU A 267 11.13 -4.47 -5.08
N GLN A 268 10.64 -3.44 -4.40
CA GLN A 268 10.77 -3.33 -2.94
C GLN A 268 9.76 -4.21 -2.18
N ASP A 269 8.66 -4.63 -2.80
CA ASP A 269 7.62 -5.42 -2.13
C ASP A 269 8.06 -6.85 -1.81
N ASP A 270 7.58 -7.40 -0.70
CA ASP A 270 7.89 -8.77 -0.24
C ASP A 270 7.40 -9.86 -1.20
N PHE A 271 6.52 -9.54 -2.15
CA PHE A 271 6.14 -10.42 -3.24
C PHE A 271 7.33 -10.78 -4.16
N VAL A 272 8.30 -9.89 -4.28
CA VAL A 272 9.52 -10.14 -5.06
C VAL A 272 10.60 -10.70 -4.15
N GLU A 273 11.02 -11.93 -4.45
CA GLU A 273 12.19 -12.54 -3.84
C GLU A 273 13.45 -11.77 -4.29
N LYS A 274 14.27 -11.39 -3.31
CA LYS A 274 15.44 -10.52 -3.52
C LYS A 274 16.70 -11.33 -3.31
N ASP A 275 17.53 -11.39 -4.35
CA ASP A 275 18.90 -11.86 -4.23
C ASP A 275 19.88 -10.67 -4.08
N PRO A 276 21.15 -10.92 -3.73
CA PRO A 276 22.12 -9.84 -3.52
C PRO A 276 22.38 -8.94 -4.74
N GLU A 277 22.16 -9.43 -5.96
CA GLU A 277 22.33 -8.63 -7.18
C GLU A 277 21.13 -7.68 -7.35
N LEU A 278 19.92 -8.19 -7.14
CA LEU A 278 18.69 -7.41 -7.20
C LEU A 278 18.67 -6.32 -6.12
N GLU A 279 19.15 -6.60 -4.90
CA GLU A 279 19.27 -5.60 -3.84
C GLU A 279 20.19 -4.43 -4.23
N LYS A 280 21.35 -4.72 -4.83
CA LYS A 280 22.27 -3.70 -5.35
C LYS A 280 21.62 -2.88 -6.46
N PHE A 281 20.89 -3.54 -7.35
CA PHE A 281 20.15 -2.88 -8.41
C PHE A 281 19.08 -1.93 -7.87
N ILE A 282 18.30 -2.37 -6.87
CA ILE A 282 17.31 -1.54 -6.17
C ILE A 282 17.98 -0.31 -5.54
N GLN A 283 19.10 -0.48 -4.84
CA GLN A 283 19.84 0.63 -4.24
C GLN A 283 20.33 1.64 -5.28
N LEU A 284 20.82 1.16 -6.43
CA LEU A 284 21.21 2.01 -7.55
C LEU A 284 20.01 2.82 -8.08
N LEU A 285 18.88 2.16 -8.34
CA LEU A 285 17.67 2.82 -8.81
C LEU A 285 17.19 3.89 -7.83
N ILE A 286 17.17 3.59 -6.52
CA ILE A 286 16.79 4.56 -5.48
C ILE A 286 17.72 5.78 -5.52
N SER A 287 19.03 5.55 -5.57
CA SER A 287 20.04 6.62 -5.56
C SER A 287 19.91 7.53 -6.78
N LEU A 288 19.68 6.95 -7.97
CA LEU A 288 19.51 7.70 -9.20
C LEU A 288 18.15 8.39 -9.29
N TYR A 289 17.10 7.78 -8.74
CA TYR A 289 15.75 8.32 -8.77
C TYR A 289 15.53 9.44 -7.76
N TYR A 290 16.27 9.45 -6.65
CA TYR A 290 16.09 10.42 -5.56
C TYR A 290 16.17 11.88 -6.03
N GLN A 291 17.01 12.19 -7.02
CA GLN A 291 17.13 13.54 -7.59
C GLN A 291 15.90 13.99 -8.40
N PHE A 292 15.10 13.03 -8.91
CA PHE A 292 13.85 13.28 -9.64
C PHE A 292 12.62 13.11 -8.77
N ARG A 293 12.84 12.78 -7.49
CA ARG A 293 11.79 12.84 -6.49
C ARG A 293 11.45 14.31 -6.28
N ASP A 294 10.16 14.62 -6.27
CA ASP A 294 9.71 15.98 -6.01
C ASP A 294 10.36 16.49 -4.71
N LYS A 295 11.04 17.64 -4.77
CA LYS A 295 11.96 18.16 -3.72
C LYS A 295 11.32 18.29 -2.33
N ARG A 296 9.99 18.19 -2.25
CA ARG A 296 9.18 18.32 -1.04
C ARG A 296 8.92 16.98 -0.31
N PHE A 297 9.46 15.84 -0.78
CA PHE A 297 9.18 14.49 -0.23
C PHE A 297 10.29 13.89 0.65
N SER A 298 10.85 14.62 1.60
CA SER A 298 11.81 14.08 2.58
C SER A 298 11.19 13.17 3.67
N VAL A 299 9.86 12.88 3.64
CA VAL A 299 9.15 12.30 4.81
C VAL A 299 8.46 10.95 4.57
N VAL A 300 8.50 10.34 3.37
CA VAL A 300 7.81 9.05 3.15
C VAL A 300 8.69 8.04 2.42
N ILE A 301 9.55 7.35 3.15
CA ILE A 301 9.95 5.95 2.89
C ILE A 301 9.89 5.26 4.24
#